data_AF-F2NVM5-F1
#
_entry.id   AF-F2NVM5-F1
#
_cell.length_a   1.000
_cell.length_b   1.000
_cell.length_c   1.000
_cell.angle_alpha   90.00
_cell.angle_beta   90.00
_cell.angle_gamma   90.00
#
_symmetry.space_group_name_H-M   'P 1'
#
loop_
_entity.id
_entity.type
_entity.pdbx_description
1 polymer ?
#
loop_
_entity_poly.entity_id
_entity_poly.type
_entity_poly.pdbx_seq_one_letter_code
_entity_poly.pdbx_strand_id
1 'polypeptide(L)'
;MKYFMVTAKCGHVGNNNYYKGTLFFKANNGKEAARLARERPRVKHDQKDAILSVTEINSIIFEAGRELNHKIHYYTCETVQEQRMYMAEIADNIFVEDWVSEESKKYAKKHSLRNAYNMDPAYESYKNRKYVDYYAA
;
A
#
# COMPACT_ATOMS: atom_id res chain seq x y z
N MET A 1 -14.90 -20.06 17.79
CA MET A 1 -14.04 -19.31 16.84
C MET A 1 -13.46 -20.27 15.82
N LYS A 2 -13.47 -19.87 14.56
CA LYS A 2 -12.98 -20.62 13.39
C LYS A 2 -11.80 -19.88 12.76
N TYR A 3 -11.11 -20.55 11.85
CA TYR A 3 -9.98 -19.97 11.10
C TYR A 3 -10.37 -19.76 9.65
N PHE A 4 -9.93 -18.64 9.09
CA PHE A 4 -10.25 -18.26 7.72
C PHE A 4 -9.02 -17.81 6.98
N MET A 5 -8.93 -18.24 5.73
CA MET A 5 -8.07 -17.69 4.70
C MET A 5 -8.92 -16.74 3.84
N VAL A 6 -8.47 -15.49 3.71
CA VAL A 6 -9.17 -14.45 2.94
C VAL A 6 -8.23 -13.94 1.87
N THR A 7 -8.61 -14.10 0.61
CA THR A 7 -7.87 -13.52 -0.51
C THR A 7 -8.48 -12.17 -0.86
N ALA A 8 -7.65 -11.14 -1.00
CA ALA A 8 -8.08 -9.76 -1.19
C ALA A 8 -7.20 -9.03 -2.23
N LYS A 9 -7.76 -7.95 -2.80
CA LYS A 9 -7.06 -6.98 -3.62
C LYS A 9 -6.29 -6.01 -2.71
N CYS A 10 -4.97 -6.05 -2.79
CA CYS A 10 -4.08 -5.13 -2.09
C CYS A 10 -3.49 -4.07 -3.05
N GLY A 11 -3.17 -2.88 -2.53
CA GLY A 11 -2.68 -1.74 -3.28
C GLY A 11 -1.15 -1.59 -3.28
N HIS A 12 -0.68 -0.36 -3.45
CA HIS A 12 0.76 -0.01 -3.46
C HIS A 12 1.60 -0.78 -4.50
N VAL A 13 1.00 -1.19 -5.62
CA VAL A 13 1.68 -1.89 -6.73
C VAL A 13 1.48 -1.19 -8.08
N GLY A 14 1.30 0.13 -8.04
CA GLY A 14 1.04 0.96 -9.21
C GLY A 14 -0.45 1.18 -9.46
N ASN A 15 -0.73 2.14 -10.34
CA ASN A 15 -2.10 2.48 -10.74
C ASN A 15 -2.70 1.35 -11.59
N ASN A 16 -4.01 1.16 -11.49
CA ASN A 16 -4.76 0.12 -12.21
C ASN A 16 -4.27 -1.31 -11.97
N ASN A 17 -3.45 -1.53 -10.95
CA ASN A 17 -2.97 -2.84 -10.56
C ASN A 17 -3.41 -3.15 -9.13
N TYR A 18 -3.57 -4.42 -8.82
CA TYR A 18 -3.69 -4.92 -7.45
C TYR A 18 -2.76 -6.10 -7.22
N TYR A 19 -2.29 -6.24 -5.99
CA TYR A 19 -1.62 -7.44 -5.52
C TYR A 19 -2.67 -8.40 -4.96
N LYS A 20 -2.71 -9.64 -5.45
CA LYS A 20 -3.60 -10.69 -4.94
C LYS A 20 -3.02 -11.26 -3.65
N GLY A 21 -3.38 -10.66 -2.52
CA GLY A 21 -2.87 -11.04 -1.21
C GLY A 21 -3.75 -12.07 -0.50
N THR A 22 -3.14 -12.94 0.29
CA THR A 22 -3.84 -13.88 1.17
C THR A 22 -3.58 -13.54 2.62
N LEU A 23 -4.64 -13.42 3.42
CA LEU A 23 -4.61 -13.00 4.81
C LEU A 23 -5.35 -14.02 5.69
N PHE A 24 -4.89 -14.19 6.93
CA PHE A 24 -5.38 -15.22 7.82
C PHE A 24 -6.03 -14.61 9.07
N PHE A 25 -7.27 -15.01 9.36
CA PHE A 25 -8.06 -14.46 10.47
C PHE A 25 -8.69 -15.55 11.33
N LYS A 26 -8.77 -15.29 12.64
CA LYS A 26 -9.63 -16.01 13.56
C LYS A 26 -10.92 -15.21 13.74
N ALA A 27 -12.07 -15.79 13.44
CA ALA A 27 -13.37 -15.10 13.47
C ALA A 27 -14.51 -16.07 13.83
N ASN A 28 -15.71 -15.58 14.11
CA ASN A 28 -16.86 -16.43 14.37
C ASN A 28 -17.50 -16.97 13.08
N ASN A 29 -17.42 -16.20 11.99
CA ASN A 29 -17.95 -16.56 10.69
C ASN A 29 -17.16 -15.88 9.55
N GLY A 30 -17.40 -16.29 8.31
CA GLY A 30 -16.71 -15.75 7.14
C GLY A 30 -17.00 -14.27 6.88
N LYS A 31 -18.19 -13.76 7.24
CA LYS A 31 -18.55 -12.34 7.09
C LYS A 31 -17.69 -11.46 8.00
N GLU A 32 -17.47 -11.90 9.24
CA GLU A 32 -16.57 -11.24 10.17
C GLU A 32 -15.11 -11.30 9.67
N ALA A 33 -14.66 -12.44 9.14
CA ALA A 33 -13.32 -12.57 8.56
C ALA A 33 -13.11 -11.61 7.38
N ALA A 34 -14.09 -11.48 6.48
CA ALA A 34 -14.06 -10.53 5.37
C ALA A 34 -13.99 -9.07 5.84
N ARG A 35 -14.74 -8.72 6.90
CA ARG A 35 -14.71 -7.38 7.51
C ARG A 35 -13.32 -7.09 8.06
N LEU A 36 -12.75 -8.01 8.85
CA LEU A 36 -11.40 -7.88 9.40
C LEU A 36 -10.32 -7.78 8.30
N ALA A 37 -10.48 -8.52 7.20
CA ALA A 37 -9.59 -8.42 6.05
C ALA A 37 -9.64 -7.04 5.40
N ARG A 38 -10.84 -6.46 5.24
CA ARG A 38 -11.02 -5.15 4.63
C ARG A 38 -10.38 -4.02 5.44
N GLU A 39 -10.28 -4.18 6.75
CA GLU A 39 -9.65 -3.22 7.66
C GLU A 39 -8.11 -3.32 7.66
N ARG A 40 -7.51 -4.31 6.97
CA ARG A 40 -6.06 -4.45 6.95
C ARG A 40 -5.38 -3.39 6.11
N PRO A 41 -4.18 -2.94 6.55
CA PRO A 41 -3.32 -2.11 5.71
C PRO A 41 -3.10 -2.76 4.34
N ARG A 42 -2.95 -1.91 3.33
CA ARG A 42 -2.78 -2.30 1.91
C ARG A 42 -4.03 -2.85 1.23
N VAL A 43 -5.04 -3.38 1.94
CA VAL A 43 -6.29 -3.81 1.28
C VAL A 43 -7.03 -2.60 0.73
N LYS A 44 -7.56 -2.72 -0.48
CA LYS A 44 -8.29 -1.65 -1.18
C LYS A 44 -9.69 -1.45 -0.60
N HIS A 45 -9.79 -1.03 0.66
CA HIS A 45 -11.02 -1.03 1.45
C HIS A 45 -12.22 -0.35 0.77
N ASP A 46 -11.99 0.70 -0.03
CA ASP A 46 -13.03 1.47 -0.72
C ASP A 46 -13.62 0.74 -1.95
N GLN A 47 -12.91 -0.23 -2.52
CA GLN A 47 -13.41 -1.00 -3.66
C GLN A 47 -14.42 -2.03 -3.20
N LYS A 48 -15.61 -2.07 -3.83
CA LYS A 48 -16.69 -3.01 -3.46
C LYS A 48 -16.25 -4.47 -3.52
N ASP A 49 -15.43 -4.81 -4.51
CA ASP A 49 -14.87 -6.13 -4.84
C ASP A 49 -13.47 -6.37 -4.26
N ALA A 50 -13.08 -5.64 -3.20
CA ALA A 50 -11.77 -5.80 -2.56
C ALA A 50 -11.52 -7.21 -1.99
N ILE A 51 -12.56 -7.95 -1.62
CA ILE A 51 -12.46 -9.32 -1.12
C ILE A 51 -12.79 -10.27 -2.26
N LEU A 52 -11.83 -11.14 -2.61
CA LEU A 52 -11.95 -12.09 -3.72
C LEU A 52 -12.54 -13.42 -3.26
N SER A 53 -12.10 -13.94 -2.11
CA SER A 53 -12.61 -15.19 -1.55
C SER A 53 -12.43 -15.25 -0.04
N VAL A 54 -13.31 -16.01 0.61
CA VAL A 54 -13.24 -16.32 2.04
C VAL A 54 -13.44 -17.81 2.20
N THR A 55 -12.47 -18.48 2.80
CA THR A 55 -12.48 -19.94 2.97
C THR A 55 -12.19 -20.29 4.41
N GLU A 56 -13.06 -21.10 5.03
CA GLU A 56 -12.78 -21.68 6.34
C GLU A 56 -11.66 -22.73 6.21
N ILE A 57 -10.69 -22.67 7.11
CA ILE A 57 -9.51 -23.53 7.12
C ILE A 57 -9.32 -24.13 8.51
N ASN A 58 -8.47 -25.15 8.62
CA ASN A 58 -8.07 -25.69 9.91
C ASN A 58 -6.94 -24.85 10.56
N SER A 59 -6.65 -25.14 11.82
CA SER A 59 -5.61 -24.42 12.59
C SER A 59 -4.20 -24.61 12.06
N ILE A 60 -3.88 -25.77 11.47
CA ILE A 60 -2.54 -26.08 10.94
C ILE A 60 -2.25 -25.16 9.74
N ILE A 61 -3.19 -25.07 8.78
CA ILE A 61 -3.07 -24.20 7.61
C ILE A 61 -3.01 -22.74 8.04
N PHE A 62 -3.77 -22.36 9.07
CA PHE A 62 -3.80 -21.00 9.58
C PHE A 62 -2.42 -20.56 10.08
N GLU A 63 -1.77 -21.38 10.92
CA GLU A 63 -0.46 -21.03 11.48
C GLU A 63 0.62 -21.00 10.40
N ALA A 64 0.67 -22.03 9.55
CA ALA A 64 1.63 -22.09 8.45
C ALA A 64 1.48 -20.91 7.47
N GLY A 65 0.24 -20.51 7.17
CA GLY A 65 -0.05 -19.36 6.32
C GLY A 65 0.39 -18.03 6.93
N ARG A 66 0.22 -17.85 8.23
CA ARG A 66 0.70 -16.65 8.94
C ARG A 66 2.23 -16.57 8.94
N GLU A 67 2.90 -17.68 9.22
CA GLU A 67 4.37 -17.75 9.17
C GLU A 67 4.90 -17.45 7.76
N LEU A 68 4.22 -17.94 6.72
CA LEU A 68 4.58 -17.62 5.34
C LEU A 68 4.42 -16.13 5.06
N ASN A 69 3.32 -15.50 5.50
CA ASN A 69 3.10 -14.08 5.31
C ASN A 69 4.19 -13.21 5.96
N HIS A 70 4.75 -13.63 7.09
CA HIS A 70 5.87 -12.92 7.74
C HIS A 70 7.18 -12.99 6.94
N LYS A 71 7.28 -13.90 5.96
CA LYS A 71 8.45 -14.03 5.09
C LYS A 71 8.29 -13.30 3.75
N ILE A 72 7.08 -12.86 3.42
CA ILE A 72 6.79 -12.19 2.14
C ILE A 72 7.11 -10.69 2.29
N HIS A 73 8.10 -10.22 1.52
CA HIS A 73 8.56 -8.82 1.54
C HIS A 73 7.46 -7.79 1.29
N TYR A 74 6.41 -8.14 0.52
CA TYR A 74 5.26 -7.26 0.31
C TYR A 74 4.53 -6.89 1.62
N TYR A 75 4.46 -7.81 2.58
CA TYR A 75 3.79 -7.58 3.85
C TYR A 75 4.69 -6.96 4.90
N THR A 76 6.01 -7.17 4.81
CA THR A 76 6.98 -6.72 5.81
C THR A 76 7.65 -5.40 5.46
N CYS A 77 7.64 -4.98 4.19
CA CYS A 77 8.31 -3.75 3.80
C CYS A 77 7.66 -2.51 4.41
N GLU A 78 8.51 -1.59 4.88
CA GLU A 78 8.11 -0.34 5.50
C GLU A 78 8.10 0.82 4.50
N THR A 79 8.89 0.72 3.43
CA THR A 79 9.05 1.79 2.44
C THR A 79 8.80 1.30 1.01
N VAL A 80 8.41 2.23 0.14
CA VAL A 80 8.27 1.97 -1.30
C VAL A 80 9.61 1.58 -1.95
N GLN A 81 10.72 2.16 -1.49
CA GLN A 81 12.06 1.87 -1.97
C GLN A 81 12.44 0.41 -1.66
N GLU A 82 12.19 -0.04 -0.44
CA GLU A 82 12.40 -1.43 -0.04
C GLU A 82 11.51 -2.37 -0.85
N GLN A 83 10.20 -2.07 -0.97
CA GLN A 83 9.30 -2.88 -1.78
C GLN A 83 9.81 -3.00 -3.24
N ARG A 84 10.37 -1.91 -3.79
CA ARG A 84 10.91 -1.89 -5.15
C ARG A 84 12.10 -2.84 -5.35
N MET A 85 12.91 -3.07 -4.32
CA MET A 85 14.04 -4.02 -4.38
C MET A 85 13.54 -5.46 -4.57
N TYR A 86 12.36 -5.77 -4.05
CA TYR A 86 11.74 -7.11 -4.11
C TYR A 86 10.61 -7.20 -5.13
N MET A 87 10.56 -6.31 -6.14
CA MET A 87 9.51 -6.34 -7.17
C MET A 87 9.42 -7.68 -7.90
N ALA A 88 10.57 -8.29 -8.19
CA ALA A 88 10.61 -9.57 -8.89
C ALA A 88 9.88 -10.68 -8.13
N GLU A 89 9.94 -10.69 -6.79
CA GLU A 89 9.27 -11.70 -5.96
C GLU A 89 7.76 -11.52 -5.90
N ILE A 90 7.28 -10.29 -6.05
CA ILE A 90 5.86 -9.97 -5.90
C ILE A 90 5.13 -9.90 -7.25
N ALA A 91 5.87 -9.79 -8.36
CA ALA A 91 5.35 -9.53 -9.70
C ALA A 91 4.29 -10.54 -10.14
N ASP A 92 4.50 -11.83 -9.85
CA ASP A 92 3.58 -12.92 -10.23
C ASP A 92 2.19 -12.80 -9.58
N ASN A 93 2.10 -12.08 -8.45
CA ASN A 93 0.86 -11.84 -7.74
C ASN A 93 0.26 -10.45 -8.03
N ILE A 94 0.82 -9.68 -8.97
CA ILE A 94 0.28 -8.40 -9.41
C ILE A 94 -0.58 -8.61 -10.65
N PHE A 95 -1.82 -8.13 -10.58
CA PHE A 95 -2.82 -8.24 -11.64
C PHE A 95 -3.34 -6.86 -12.01
N VAL A 96 -3.79 -6.71 -13.25
CA VAL A 96 -4.47 -5.51 -13.73
C VAL A 96 -5.92 -5.52 -13.22
N GLU A 97 -6.44 -4.36 -12.82
CA GLU A 97 -7.84 -4.19 -12.43
C GLU A 97 -8.75 -4.20 -13.66
N ASP A 98 -9.84 -4.97 -13.59
CA ASP A 98 -10.83 -5.05 -14.68
C ASP A 98 -11.58 -3.70 -14.87
N TRP A 99 -11.67 -2.88 -13.82
CA TRP A 99 -12.32 -1.58 -13.85
C TRP A 99 -11.37 -0.49 -14.37
N VAL A 100 -11.15 -0.46 -15.68
CA VAL A 100 -10.67 0.75 -16.35
C VAL A 100 -11.86 1.72 -16.47
N SER A 101 -12.29 2.34 -15.36
CA SER A 101 -13.17 3.50 -15.49
C SER A 101 -12.35 4.65 -16.08
N GLU A 102 -12.82 5.14 -17.21
CA GLU A 102 -12.24 6.20 -18.04
C GLU A 102 -11.66 7.37 -17.24
N GLU A 103 -10.50 7.82 -17.72
CA GLU A 103 -9.78 9.03 -17.37
C GLU A 103 -9.50 9.25 -15.87
N SER A 104 -8.22 9.23 -15.51
CA SER A 104 -7.75 9.92 -14.33
C SER A 104 -8.35 11.33 -14.33
N LYS A 105 -9.24 11.66 -13.40
CA LYS A 105 -9.59 13.06 -13.13
C LYS A 105 -8.27 13.74 -12.85
N LYS A 106 -7.73 14.45 -13.85
CA LYS A 106 -6.59 15.34 -13.70
C LYS A 106 -7.11 16.47 -12.84
N TYR A 107 -7.18 16.25 -11.53
CA TYR A 107 -7.06 17.37 -10.62
C TYR A 107 -5.72 17.96 -10.98
N ALA A 108 -5.73 19.06 -11.73
CA ALA A 108 -4.55 19.89 -11.89
C ALA A 108 -4.09 20.11 -10.46
N LYS A 109 -2.96 19.49 -10.08
CA LYS A 109 -2.34 19.81 -8.81
C LYS A 109 -2.19 21.31 -8.88
N LYS A 110 -2.95 22.06 -8.08
CA LYS A 110 -2.53 23.42 -7.75
C LYS A 110 -1.13 23.20 -7.23
N HIS A 111 -0.14 23.57 -8.05
CA HIS A 111 1.27 23.42 -7.74
C HIS A 111 1.40 23.88 -6.29
N SER A 112 1.97 23.03 -5.42
CA SER A 112 2.12 23.38 -4.01
C SER A 112 2.65 24.81 -3.95
N LEU A 113 2.09 25.66 -3.07
CA LEU A 113 2.60 27.02 -2.83
C LEU A 113 4.12 27.06 -2.65
N ARG A 114 4.72 25.92 -2.29
CA ARG A 114 6.16 25.63 -2.32
C ARG A 114 6.92 26.08 -3.59
N ASN A 115 6.32 26.03 -4.79
CA ASN A 115 6.97 26.58 -5.99
C ASN A 115 6.87 28.10 -6.08
N ALA A 116 5.82 28.71 -5.52
CA ALA A 116 5.73 30.17 -5.43
C ALA A 116 6.72 30.73 -4.39
N TYR A 117 6.94 30.02 -3.28
CA TYR A 117 7.94 30.38 -2.26
C TYR A 117 9.40 30.14 -2.69
N ASN A 118 9.65 29.32 -3.72
CA ASN A 118 11.00 29.22 -4.31
C ASN A 118 11.43 30.50 -5.05
N MET A 119 10.49 31.45 -5.26
CA MET A 119 10.76 32.79 -5.78
C MET A 119 10.44 33.86 -4.72
N ASP A 120 10.53 33.53 -3.42
CA ASP A 120 10.44 34.51 -2.35
C ASP A 120 11.81 35.20 -2.18
N PRO A 121 11.95 36.51 -2.49
CA PRO A 121 13.20 37.24 -2.34
C PRO A 121 13.75 37.19 -0.89
N ALA A 122 12.86 37.04 0.11
CA ALA A 122 13.26 36.90 1.50
C ALA A 122 13.92 35.54 1.78
N TYR A 123 13.47 34.46 1.12
CA TYR A 123 14.08 33.14 1.24
C TYR A 123 15.44 33.06 0.53
N GLU A 124 15.55 33.66 -0.66
CA GLU A 124 16.84 33.84 -1.38
C GLU A 124 17.85 34.62 -0.52
N SER A 125 17.42 35.74 0.08
CA SER A 125 18.23 36.56 0.99
C SER A 125 18.70 35.77 2.21
N TYR A 126 17.80 35.04 2.89
CA TYR A 126 18.13 34.21 4.05
C TYR A 126 19.10 33.08 3.71
N LYS A 127 18.89 32.39 2.58
CA LYS A 127 19.76 31.32 2.09
C LYS A 127 21.17 31.82 1.78
N ASN A 128 21.28 32.97 1.10
CA ASN A 128 22.57 33.59 0.80
C ASN A 128 23.30 34.02 2.07
N ARG A 129 22.60 34.63 3.04
CA ARG A 129 23.20 35.04 4.32
C ARG A 129 23.77 33.87 5.09
N LYS A 130 23.02 32.76 5.18
CA LYS A 130 23.45 31.52 5.83
C LYS A 130 24.66 30.86 5.14
N TYR A 131 24.76 30.97 3.82
CA TYR A 131 25.92 30.49 3.07
C TYR A 131 27.17 31.34 3.35
N VAL A 132 27.03 32.66 3.37
CA VAL A 132 28.15 33.58 3.68
C VAL A 132 28.67 33.36 5.09
N ASP A 133 27.78 33.20 6.09
CA ASP A 133 28.18 32.95 7.48
C ASP A 133 28.91 31.60 7.67
N TYR A 134 28.67 30.61 6.81
CA TYR A 134 29.31 29.30 6.86
C TYR A 134 30.74 29.29 6.29
N TYR A 135 31.03 30.16 5.32
CA TYR A 135 32.36 30.30 4.71
C TYR A 135 33.20 31.45 5.30
N ALA A 136 32.61 32.25 6.19
CA ALA A 136 33.28 33.33 6.90
C ALA A 136 33.70 32.97 8.35
N ALA A 137 33.51 31.71 8.76
CA ALA A 137 33.89 31.18 10.07
C ALA A 137 35.20 30.38 10.01
#